data_AF-A0A2H6F7X2-F1
#
_entry.id   AF-A0A2H6F7X2-F1
#
_cell.length_a   1.000
_cell.length_b   1.000
_cell.length_c   1.000
_cell.angle_alpha   90.00
_cell.angle_beta   90.00
_cell.angle_gamma   90.00
#
_symmetry.space_group_name_H-M   'P 1'
#
loop_
_entity.id
_entity.type
_entity.pdbx_description
1 polymer ?
#
loop_
_entity_poly.entity_id
_entity_poly.type
_entity_poly.pdbx_seq_one_letter_code
_entity_poly.pdbx_strand_id
1 'polypeptide(L)'
;MGHYCRICGRSRPNEKFTRKGHRNHICKDCAKMPKEEKESIEQEEEIFNYLRQSNISQKNISRLKKLVDSDDSKIAELAVTVLEVALVKPHKKRRLKILAKERRDLLIKLEETGLIVAHGGF
;
A
#
# COMPACT_ATOMS: atom_id res chain seq x y z
N MET A 1 8.06 27.33 -1.42
CA MET A 1 8.12 25.89 -1.09
C MET A 1 6.70 25.35 -1.06
N GLY A 2 6.46 24.17 -1.62
CA GLY A 2 5.16 23.47 -1.54
C GLY A 2 5.22 22.32 -0.53
N HIS A 3 4.06 21.77 -0.18
CA HIS A 3 3.94 20.61 0.70
C HIS A 3 3.43 19.39 -0.07
N TYR A 4 3.92 18.22 0.33
CA TYR A 4 3.43 16.94 -0.16
C TYR A 4 2.06 16.60 0.44
N CYS A 5 1.13 16.16 -0.41
CA CYS A 5 -0.15 15.61 0.02
C CYS A 5 -0.12 14.09 -0.04
N ARG A 6 -0.42 13.42 1.09
CA ARG A 6 -0.39 11.96 1.20
C ARG A 6 -1.53 11.24 0.47
N ILE A 7 -2.66 11.91 0.21
CA ILE A 7 -3.80 11.28 -0.48
C ILE A 7 -3.62 11.29 -2.00
N CYS A 8 -3.15 12.39 -2.59
CA CYS A 8 -2.97 12.47 -4.05
C CYS A 8 -1.53 12.26 -4.52
N GLY A 9 -0.58 12.05 -3.61
CA GLY A 9 0.84 11.83 -3.93
C GLY A 9 1.56 13.01 -4.59
N ARG A 10 0.97 14.21 -4.62
CA ARG A 10 1.52 15.38 -5.33
C ARG A 10 2.04 16.44 -4.36
N SER A 11 3.14 17.11 -4.74
CA SER A 11 3.54 18.37 -4.13
C SER A 11 2.60 19.49 -4.58
N ARG A 12 2.04 20.24 -3.63
CA ARG A 12 1.06 21.31 -3.86
C ARG A 12 1.54 22.61 -3.19
N PRO A 13 1.20 23.79 -3.74
CA PRO A 13 1.56 25.05 -3.11
C PRO A 13 0.84 25.23 -1.76
N ASN A 14 1.42 26.03 -0.86
CA ASN A 14 0.94 26.22 0.52
C ASN A 14 -0.53 26.67 0.61
N GLU A 15 -0.99 27.47 -0.35
CA GLU A 15 -2.37 27.96 -0.44
C GLU A 15 -3.40 26.85 -0.66
N LYS A 16 -2.97 25.70 -1.19
CA LYS A 16 -3.80 24.51 -1.37
C LYS A 16 -3.92 23.67 -0.10
N PHE A 17 -3.39 24.13 1.04
CA PHE A 17 -3.57 23.48 2.34
C PHE A 17 -4.31 24.41 3.31
N THR A 18 -5.06 23.82 4.24
CA THR A 18 -5.60 24.53 5.41
C THR A 18 -4.66 24.35 6.59
N ARG A 19 -4.79 25.13 7.67
CA ARG A 19 -3.96 24.94 8.89
C ARG A 19 -4.06 23.52 9.47
N LYS A 20 -5.21 22.86 9.32
CA LYS A 20 -5.38 21.42 9.64
C LYS A 20 -4.78 20.52 8.55
N GLY A 21 -4.98 20.86 7.28
CA GLY A 21 -4.42 20.13 6.14
C GLY A 21 -2.88 20.09 6.13
N HIS A 22 -2.22 21.16 6.57
CA HIS A 22 -0.77 21.19 6.75
C HIS A 22 -0.29 20.16 7.76
N ARG A 23 -0.95 20.07 8.93
CA ARG A 23 -0.61 19.08 9.97
C ARG A 23 -0.85 17.64 9.53
N ASN A 24 -1.91 17.42 8.75
CA ASN A 24 -2.29 16.08 8.31
C ASN A 24 -1.68 15.69 6.96
N HIS A 25 -0.97 16.61 6.29
CA HIS A 25 -0.47 16.44 4.91
C HIS A 25 -1.60 16.13 3.89
N ILE A 26 -2.74 16.82 4.03
CA ILE A 26 -3.91 16.67 3.13
C ILE A 26 -4.24 18.03 2.51
N CYS A 27 -4.22 18.11 1.18
CA CYS A 27 -4.60 19.33 0.46
C CYS A 27 -6.11 19.57 0.51
N LYS A 28 -6.56 20.79 0.21
CA LYS A 28 -7.96 21.21 0.21
C LYS A 28 -8.83 20.35 -0.71
N ASP A 29 -8.30 19.93 -1.84
CA ASP A 29 -9.04 19.12 -2.82
C ASP A 29 -9.29 17.71 -2.25
N CYS A 30 -8.23 17.04 -1.76
CA CYS A 30 -8.37 15.75 -1.09
C CYS A 30 -9.15 15.84 0.22
N ALA A 31 -9.13 16.98 0.92
CA ALA A 31 -9.89 17.13 2.15
C ALA A 31 -11.42 17.03 1.93
N LYS A 32 -11.91 17.36 0.74
CA LYS A 32 -13.33 17.27 0.36
C LYS A 32 -13.80 15.85 0.03
N MET A 33 -12.88 14.94 -0.25
CA MET A 33 -13.18 13.54 -0.60
C MET A 33 -13.86 12.82 0.58
N PRO A 34 -14.74 11.83 0.32
CA PRO A 34 -15.33 10.99 1.36
C PRO A 34 -14.28 10.31 2.25
N LYS A 35 -14.68 9.95 3.46
CA LYS A 35 -13.78 9.29 4.42
C LYS A 35 -13.35 7.92 3.92
N GLU A 36 -14.30 7.15 3.39
CA GLU A 36 -14.08 5.80 2.85
C GLU A 36 -13.06 5.82 1.71
N GLU A 37 -13.23 6.70 0.71
CA GLU A 37 -12.26 6.82 -0.39
C GLU A 37 -10.84 7.18 0.08
N LYS A 38 -10.72 8.07 1.06
CA LYS A 38 -9.41 8.39 1.66
C LYS A 38 -8.83 7.17 2.38
N GLU A 39 -9.65 6.44 3.12
CA GLU A 39 -9.23 5.25 3.86
C GLU A 39 -8.78 4.14 2.90
N SER A 40 -9.47 3.92 1.79
CA SER A 40 -9.05 3.00 0.73
C SER A 40 -7.69 3.39 0.16
N ILE A 41 -7.47 4.67 -0.19
CA ILE A 41 -6.17 5.13 -0.71
C ILE A 41 -5.05 4.92 0.33
N GLU A 42 -5.31 5.27 1.59
CA GLU A 42 -4.31 5.12 2.66
C GLU A 42 -3.98 3.65 2.94
N GLN A 43 -4.99 2.77 2.94
CA GLN A 43 -4.83 1.32 3.13
C GLN A 43 -4.11 0.68 1.95
N GLU A 44 -4.41 1.11 0.73
CA GLU A 44 -3.70 0.67 -0.47
C GLU A 44 -2.21 1.02 -0.33
N GLU A 45 -1.86 2.28 -0.09
CA GLU A 45 -0.48 2.70 0.13
C GLU A 45 0.19 1.96 1.30
N GLU A 46 -0.55 1.69 2.39
CA GLU A 46 -0.09 0.90 3.54
C GLU A 46 0.34 -0.51 3.10
N ILE A 47 -0.52 -1.21 2.35
CA ILE A 47 -0.27 -2.57 1.83
C ILE A 47 0.94 -2.58 0.89
N PHE A 48 1.02 -1.63 -0.05
CA PHE A 48 2.16 -1.49 -0.95
C PHE A 48 3.47 -1.28 -0.19
N ASN A 49 3.44 -0.47 0.87
CA ASN A 49 4.63 -0.20 1.68
C ASN A 49 5.13 -1.43 2.43
N TYR A 50 4.26 -2.37 2.82
CA TYR A 50 4.71 -3.63 3.44
C TYR A 50 5.64 -4.43 2.53
N LEU A 51 5.38 -4.48 1.23
CA LEU A 51 6.25 -5.17 0.28
C LEU A 51 7.64 -4.52 0.18
N ARG A 52 7.74 -3.20 0.42
CA ARG A 52 9.01 -2.46 0.35
C ARG A 52 9.92 -2.69 1.56
N GLN A 53 9.34 -3.02 2.71
CA GLN A 53 10.07 -3.25 3.95
C GLN A 53 11.02 -4.45 3.80
N SER A 54 12.16 -4.39 4.52
CA SER A 54 13.14 -5.47 4.56
C SER A 54 12.55 -6.78 5.10
N ASN A 55 11.58 -6.67 6.01
CA ASN A 55 10.80 -7.75 6.58
C ASN A 55 9.34 -7.33 6.78
N ILE A 56 8.39 -8.15 6.34
CA ILE A 56 6.98 -7.98 6.71
C ILE A 56 6.82 -8.52 8.13
N SER A 57 6.71 -7.61 9.10
CA SER A 57 6.70 -7.96 10.52
C SER A 57 5.41 -8.69 10.94
N GLN A 58 5.42 -9.35 12.10
CA GLN A 58 4.20 -9.94 12.69
C GLN A 58 3.09 -8.91 12.91
N LYS A 59 3.46 -7.66 13.22
CA LYS A 59 2.48 -6.57 13.33
C LYS A 59 1.83 -6.28 11.98
N ASN A 60 2.61 -6.26 10.90
CA ASN A 60 2.09 -6.06 9.54
C ASN A 60 1.19 -7.24 9.15
N ILE A 61 1.57 -8.48 9.48
CA ILE A 61 0.75 -9.68 9.22
C ILE A 61 -0.59 -9.59 9.96
N SER A 62 -0.59 -9.23 11.25
CA SER A 62 -1.82 -9.01 12.01
C SER A 62 -2.69 -7.89 11.44
N ARG A 63 -2.06 -6.85 10.88
CA ARG A 63 -2.77 -5.75 10.21
C ARG A 63 -3.35 -6.18 8.87
N LEU A 64 -2.61 -6.93 8.05
CA LEU A 64 -3.08 -7.51 6.80
C LEU A 64 -4.28 -8.43 7.03
N LYS A 65 -4.24 -9.29 8.06
CA LYS A 65 -5.39 -10.14 8.43
C LYS A 65 -6.68 -9.35 8.68
N LYS A 66 -6.58 -8.17 9.30
CA LYS A 66 -7.75 -7.29 9.48
C LYS A 66 -8.22 -6.65 8.19
N LEU A 67 -7.32 -6.37 7.26
CA LEU A 67 -7.64 -5.76 5.96
C LEU A 67 -8.24 -6.77 4.97
N VAL A 68 -8.00 -8.07 5.17
CA VAL A 68 -8.67 -9.14 4.40
C VAL A 68 -10.18 -9.08 4.59
N ASP A 69 -10.65 -8.69 5.78
CA ASP A 69 -12.07 -8.54 6.12
C ASP A 69 -12.63 -7.14 5.77
N SER A 70 -11.96 -6.37 4.92
CA SER A 70 -12.43 -5.03 4.53
C SER A 70 -13.65 -5.10 3.62
N ASP A 71 -14.59 -4.15 3.78
CA ASP A 71 -15.73 -3.98 2.87
C ASP A 71 -15.29 -3.55 1.45
N ASP A 72 -14.11 -2.90 1.34
CA ASP A 72 -13.50 -2.58 0.06
C ASP A 72 -12.84 -3.84 -0.54
N SER A 73 -13.48 -4.40 -1.57
CA SER A 73 -13.03 -5.62 -2.25
C SER A 73 -11.61 -5.51 -2.81
N LYS A 74 -11.20 -4.32 -3.27
CA LYS A 74 -9.85 -4.10 -3.79
C LYS A 74 -8.84 -4.21 -2.66
N ILE A 75 -9.12 -3.59 -1.50
CA ILE A 75 -8.25 -3.66 -0.33
C ILE A 75 -8.15 -5.08 0.21
N ALA A 76 -9.28 -5.79 0.30
CA ALA A 76 -9.32 -7.18 0.74
C ALA A 76 -8.43 -8.05 -0.16
N GLU A 77 -8.56 -7.94 -1.49
CA GLU A 77 -7.76 -8.69 -2.46
C GLU A 77 -6.25 -8.40 -2.36
N LEU A 78 -5.87 -7.13 -2.27
CA LEU A 78 -4.48 -6.72 -2.07
C LEU A 78 -3.93 -7.25 -0.75
N ALA A 79 -4.71 -7.18 0.33
CA ALA A 79 -4.32 -7.65 1.65
C ALA A 79 -4.11 -9.17 1.68
N VAL A 80 -4.99 -9.96 1.06
CA VAL A 80 -4.83 -11.41 0.90
C VAL A 80 -3.53 -11.72 0.18
N THR A 81 -3.29 -11.05 -0.96
CA THR A 81 -2.10 -11.30 -1.78
C THR A 81 -0.81 -11.02 -1.00
N VAL A 82 -0.73 -9.88 -0.31
CA VAL A 82 0.46 -9.53 0.48
C VAL A 82 0.60 -10.40 1.73
N LEU A 83 -0.51 -10.84 2.34
CA LEU A 83 -0.49 -11.78 3.45
C LEU A 83 0.08 -13.14 3.03
N GLU A 84 -0.37 -13.70 1.91
CA GLU A 84 0.17 -14.97 1.38
C GLU A 84 1.67 -14.86 1.10
N VAL A 85 2.11 -13.74 0.50
CA VAL A 85 3.54 -13.46 0.30
C VAL A 85 4.30 -13.40 1.62
N ALA A 86 3.73 -12.77 2.64
CA ALA A 86 4.35 -12.68 3.97
C ALA A 86 4.48 -14.06 4.65
N LEU A 87 3.52 -14.96 4.42
CA LEU A 87 3.56 -16.33 4.95
C LEU A 87 4.60 -17.20 4.25
N VAL A 88 4.80 -17.01 2.94
CA VAL A 88 5.81 -17.75 2.17
C VAL A 88 7.22 -17.19 2.42
N LYS A 89 7.39 -15.87 2.27
CA LYS A 89 8.68 -15.21 2.40
C LYS A 89 8.57 -13.76 2.90
N PRO A 90 8.56 -13.54 4.23
CA PRO A 90 8.38 -12.21 4.80
C PRO A 90 9.58 -11.29 4.56
N HIS A 91 10.80 -11.84 4.49
CA HIS A 91 12.00 -11.08 4.18
C HIS A 91 12.11 -10.74 2.69
N LYS A 92 12.41 -9.48 2.36
CA LYS A 92 12.50 -8.98 0.98
C LYS A 92 13.60 -9.63 0.17
N LYS A 93 14.74 -9.94 0.79
CA LYS A 93 15.91 -10.51 0.11
C LYS A 93 15.51 -11.83 -0.55
N ARG A 94 15.64 -11.87 -1.89
CA ARG A 94 15.30 -13.03 -2.75
C ARG A 94 13.82 -13.44 -2.70
N ARG A 95 12.91 -12.57 -2.22
CA ARG A 95 11.47 -12.87 -2.12
C ARG A 95 10.89 -13.30 -3.47
N LEU A 96 11.07 -12.47 -4.51
CA LEU A 96 10.57 -12.76 -5.86
C LEU A 96 11.16 -14.05 -6.43
N LYS A 97 12.45 -14.32 -6.20
CA LYS A 97 13.11 -15.56 -6.64
C LYS A 97 12.49 -16.80 -5.99
N ILE A 98 12.13 -16.73 -4.71
CA ILE A 98 11.49 -17.83 -3.99
C ILE A 98 10.05 -18.01 -4.48
N LEU A 99 9.29 -16.91 -4.62
CA LEU A 99 7.94 -16.96 -5.18
C LEU A 99 7.93 -17.57 -6.59
N ALA A 100 8.84 -17.14 -7.48
CA ALA A 100 8.96 -17.71 -8.81
C ALA A 100 9.24 -19.24 -8.82
N LYS A 101 9.92 -19.75 -7.78
CA LYS A 101 10.27 -21.16 -7.65
C LYS A 101 9.15 -21.99 -7.01
N GLU A 102 8.50 -21.46 -5.98
CA GLU A 102 7.63 -22.23 -5.08
C GLU A 102 6.15 -21.85 -5.19
N ARG A 103 5.84 -20.61 -5.58
CA ARG A 103 4.49 -20.04 -5.64
C ARG A 103 4.34 -19.12 -6.84
N ARG A 104 4.45 -19.69 -8.03
CA ARG A 104 4.37 -18.95 -9.31
C ARG A 104 3.00 -18.30 -9.51
N ASP A 105 1.95 -18.90 -8.95
CA ASP A 105 0.60 -18.35 -8.84
C ASP A 105 0.60 -17.00 -8.12
N LEU A 106 1.32 -16.87 -7.00
CA LEU A 106 1.44 -15.60 -6.27
C LEU A 106 2.22 -14.55 -7.04
N LEU A 107 3.23 -14.96 -7.81
CA LEU A 107 3.98 -14.03 -8.65
C LEU A 107 3.07 -13.40 -9.71
N ILE A 108 2.24 -14.21 -10.38
CA ILE A 108 1.27 -13.73 -11.37
C ILE A 108 0.25 -12.79 -10.72
N LYS A 109 -0.34 -13.16 -9.59
CA LYS A 109 -1.28 -12.29 -8.86
C LYS A 109 -0.66 -10.95 -8.47
N LEU A 110 0.60 -10.94 -8.05
CA LEU A 110 1.33 -9.72 -7.73
C LEU A 110 1.57 -8.82 -8.97
N GLU A 111 1.69 -9.40 -10.16
CA GLU A 111 1.78 -8.65 -11.42
C GLU A 111 0.42 -8.07 -11.80
N GLU A 112 -0.64 -8.88 -11.74
CA GLU A 112 -2.03 -8.49 -12.07
C GLU A 112 -2.55 -7.36 -11.17
N THR A 113 -2.25 -7.44 -9.87
CA THR A 113 -2.61 -6.41 -8.87
C THR A 113 -1.73 -5.16 -8.96
N GLY A 114 -0.68 -5.14 -9.79
CA GLY A 114 0.26 -4.03 -9.91
C GLY A 114 1.22 -3.89 -8.72
N LEU A 115 1.22 -4.84 -7.77
CA LEU A 115 2.07 -4.84 -6.57
C LEU A 115 3.58 -4.99 -6.91
N ILE A 116 3.93 -5.58 -8.05
CA ILE A 116 5.33 -5.72 -8.53
C ILE A 116 5.83 -4.49 -9.30
N VAL A 117 4.97 -3.77 -10.03
CA VAL A 117 5.41 -2.74 -11.00
C VAL A 117 5.76 -1.39 -10.33
N ALA A 118 5.58 -1.26 -9.01
CA ALA A 118 5.71 0.05 -8.38
C ALA A 118 7.14 0.57 -8.16
N HIS A 119 8.24 -0.22 -8.19
CA HIS A 119 9.61 0.31 -8.30
C HIS A 119 10.66 -0.74 -8.73
N GLY A 120 10.99 -0.74 -10.03
CA GLY A 120 12.34 -0.97 -10.54
C GLY A 120 12.91 -2.38 -10.43
N GLY A 121 12.70 -3.16 -11.50
CA GLY A 121 13.73 -4.00 -12.12
C GLY A 121 14.17 -5.27 -11.39
N PHE A 122 14.32 -6.33 -12.17
CA PHE A 122 15.10 -7.52 -11.81
C PHE A 122 16.53 -7.18 -11.36
#